data_AF-A0A3G4TD77-F1
#
_entry.id   AF-A0A3G4TD77-F1
#
_cell.length_a   1.000
_cell.length_b   1.000
_cell.length_c   1.000
_cell.angle_alpha   90.00
_cell.angle_beta   90.00
_cell.angle_gamma   90.00
#
_symmetry.space_group_name_H-M   'P 1'
#
loop_
_entity.id
_entity.type
_entity.pdbx_description
1 polymer ?
#
loop_
_entity_poly.entity_id
_entity_poly.type
_entity_poly.pdbx_seq_one_letter_code
_entity_poly.pdbx_strand_id
1 'polypeptide(L)'
;MVQKVLFSCLLLSLISFRRLLAEEECGKCDRLECPLVTFCPVGVTQDKCGCCDICLKRLGEKCDYAPEGKEVSKVVYGECGEFLSCSEDNICECAEEGQVCGSDGLTYNSLCELMEETTKNNELNVVDREPCRKGPVIKSPPKDSSRPAESILVLDCEAIGYPVPTLTWEFYRPDGSTIQLPSDDSLVAVQVRGGPEKHMVSGWVQIMKVLPENVGIYTCIATNSQGVAKASAKVTFSKGKAPVKKY
;
A
#
# COMPACT_ATOMS: atom_id res chain seq x y z
N MET A 1 -16.18 53.05 66.69
CA MET A 1 -16.85 52.30 65.60
C MET A 1 -15.78 51.99 64.56
N VAL A 2 -15.73 50.76 64.06
CA VAL A 2 -15.07 50.35 62.79
C VAL A 2 -13.53 50.33 62.73
N GLN A 3 -12.81 49.65 63.63
CA GLN A 3 -11.40 49.28 63.29
C GLN A 3 -10.81 48.04 63.99
N LYS A 4 -11.64 47.08 64.42
CA LYS A 4 -11.12 45.79 64.93
C LYS A 4 -11.84 44.52 64.45
N VAL A 5 -12.75 44.62 63.48
CA VAL A 5 -13.52 43.45 62.98
C VAL A 5 -13.08 42.99 61.58
N LEU A 6 -12.32 43.79 60.84
CA LEU A 6 -11.97 43.49 59.44
C LEU A 6 -10.75 42.57 59.23
N PHE A 7 -9.95 42.30 60.27
CA PHE A 7 -8.74 41.47 60.13
C PHE A 7 -8.97 39.97 60.37
N SER A 8 -10.16 39.56 60.84
CA SER A 8 -10.47 38.15 61.12
C SER A 8 -11.06 37.39 59.92
N CYS A 9 -11.63 38.09 58.93
CA CYS A 9 -12.26 37.44 57.77
C CYS A 9 -11.32 37.25 56.55
N LEU A 10 -10.15 37.90 56.52
CA LEU A 10 -9.21 37.80 55.39
C LEU A 10 -8.20 36.65 55.52
N LEU A 11 -8.04 36.07 56.71
CA LEU A 11 -7.19 34.89 56.93
C LEU A 11 -7.93 33.56 56.73
N LEU A 12 -9.27 33.57 56.75
CA LEU A 12 -10.10 32.38 56.48
C LEU A 12 -10.49 32.24 55.00
N SER A 13 -10.31 33.27 54.17
CA SER A 13 -10.56 33.16 52.71
C SER A 13 -9.33 32.68 51.93
N LEU A 14 -8.11 32.80 52.48
CA LEU A 14 -6.89 32.29 51.85
C LEU A 14 -6.66 30.79 52.07
N ILE A 15 -7.36 30.17 53.01
CA ILE A 15 -7.28 28.70 53.23
C ILE A 15 -8.22 27.94 52.29
N SER A 16 -9.19 28.62 51.66
CA SER A 16 -10.23 27.99 50.84
C SER A 16 -9.95 27.94 49.34
N PHE A 17 -8.85 28.54 48.86
CA PHE A 17 -8.47 28.52 47.44
C PHE A 17 -7.24 27.67 47.13
N ARG A 18 -6.70 26.91 48.09
CA ARG A 18 -5.66 25.89 47.86
C ARG A 18 -6.25 24.48 47.66
N ARG A 19 -7.36 24.38 46.94
CA ARG A 19 -7.90 23.09 46.49
C ARG A 19 -8.46 23.25 45.09
N LEU A 20 -7.61 23.11 44.07
CA LEU A 20 -7.97 22.61 42.73
C LEU A 20 -6.78 22.61 41.76
N LEU A 21 -5.60 22.21 42.23
CA LEU A 21 -4.65 21.47 41.40
C LEU A 21 -4.14 20.36 42.30
N ALA A 22 -4.99 19.34 42.50
CA ALA A 22 -4.49 18.05 42.93
C ALA A 22 -3.75 17.50 41.70
N GLU A 23 -2.48 17.86 41.59
CA GLU A 23 -1.53 17.04 40.86
C GLU A 23 -1.64 15.66 41.51
N GLU A 24 -2.12 14.66 40.76
CA GLU A 24 -2.17 13.29 41.24
C GLU A 24 -0.72 12.88 41.54
N GLU A 25 -0.31 13.04 42.79
CA GLU A 25 0.97 12.55 43.25
C GLU A 25 0.95 11.03 43.13
N CYS A 26 1.77 10.51 42.22
CA CYS A 26 1.95 9.08 42.04
C CYS A 26 2.40 8.44 43.35
N GLY A 27 1.72 7.36 43.73
CA GLY A 27 2.10 6.55 44.89
C GLY A 27 3.39 5.76 44.65
N LYS A 28 3.84 5.04 45.67
CA LYS A 28 4.94 4.09 45.53
C LYS A 28 4.54 2.97 44.56
N CYS A 29 5.36 2.74 43.55
CA CYS A 29 5.13 1.69 42.57
C CYS A 29 5.28 0.29 43.18
N ASP A 30 4.22 -0.52 43.11
CA ASP A 30 4.28 -1.97 43.33
C ASP A 30 4.03 -2.70 42.00
N ARG A 31 5.10 -3.25 41.42
CA ARG A 31 5.04 -3.93 40.12
C ARG A 31 4.25 -5.23 40.14
N LEU A 32 4.03 -5.82 41.32
CA LEU A 32 3.24 -7.05 41.43
C LEU A 32 1.74 -6.79 41.27
N GLU A 33 1.31 -5.55 41.48
CA GLU A 33 -0.09 -5.13 41.28
C GLU A 33 -0.37 -4.70 39.83
N CYS A 34 0.66 -4.62 38.98
CA CYS A 34 0.49 -4.21 37.59
C CYS A 34 -0.27 -5.26 36.76
N PRO A 35 -1.15 -4.83 35.85
CA PRO A 35 -1.78 -5.72 34.88
C PRO A 35 -0.74 -6.45 34.04
N LEU A 36 -0.98 -7.73 33.74
CA LEU A 36 -0.12 -8.48 32.85
C LEU A 36 -0.34 -8.04 31.40
N VAL A 37 0.67 -7.41 30.84
CA VAL A 37 0.74 -7.07 29.42
C VAL A 37 1.43 -8.20 28.69
N THR A 38 0.71 -8.87 27.79
CA THR A 38 1.19 -10.09 27.13
C THR A 38 1.58 -9.86 25.67
N PHE A 39 0.91 -8.94 24.97
CA PHE A 39 1.16 -8.69 23.56
C PHE A 39 0.76 -7.25 23.17
N CYS A 40 1.76 -6.44 22.79
CA CYS A 40 1.57 -5.11 22.25
C CYS A 40 2.27 -5.01 20.88
N PRO A 41 1.53 -5.17 19.77
CA PRO A 41 2.06 -5.12 18.41
C PRO A 41 2.92 -3.90 18.09
N VAL A 42 2.53 -2.76 18.67
CA VAL A 42 3.10 -1.43 18.39
C VAL A 42 3.98 -0.92 19.52
N GLY A 43 4.48 -1.82 20.36
CA GLY A 43 5.36 -1.50 21.48
C GLY A 43 4.64 -1.22 22.80
N VAL A 44 5.45 -1.05 23.84
CA VAL A 44 5.03 -0.81 25.22
C VAL A 44 5.57 0.53 25.69
N THR A 45 4.80 1.20 26.53
CA THR A 45 5.24 2.35 27.31
C THR A 45 4.85 2.16 28.77
N GLN A 46 5.14 3.12 29.63
CA GLN A 46 4.74 3.08 31.02
C GLN A 46 3.50 3.95 31.26
N ASP A 47 2.76 3.65 32.32
CA ASP A 47 1.70 4.53 32.80
C ASP A 47 2.21 5.94 33.15
N LYS A 48 1.29 6.87 33.44
CA LYS A 48 1.60 8.26 33.84
C LYS A 48 2.56 8.35 35.03
N CYS A 49 2.64 7.30 35.85
CA CYS A 49 3.49 7.22 37.03
C CYS A 49 4.82 6.48 36.79
N GLY A 50 5.06 5.99 35.57
CA GLY A 50 6.25 5.21 35.23
C GLY A 50 6.30 3.84 35.91
N CYS A 51 5.17 3.31 36.37
CA CYS A 51 5.14 2.09 37.18
C CYS A 51 4.84 0.85 36.34
N CYS A 52 3.64 0.77 35.79
CA CYS A 52 3.16 -0.38 35.04
C CYS A 52 3.38 -0.21 33.55
N ASP A 53 3.72 -1.32 32.88
CA ASP A 53 3.77 -1.36 31.42
C ASP A 53 2.33 -1.32 30.86
N ILE A 54 2.14 -0.55 29.79
CA ILE A 54 0.89 -0.42 29.05
C ILE A 54 1.19 -0.46 27.54
N CYS A 55 0.26 -0.96 26.74
CA CYS A 55 0.42 -0.91 25.28
C CYS A 55 0.30 0.52 24.76
N LEU A 56 1.14 0.85 23.78
CA LEU A 56 1.01 2.07 22.99
C LEU A 56 -0.24 2.02 22.09
N LYS A 57 -0.68 3.20 21.61
CA LYS A 57 -1.87 3.31 20.76
C LYS A 57 -1.62 2.85 19.33
N ARG A 58 -2.59 2.11 18.81
CA ARG A 58 -2.59 1.49 17.48
C ARG A 58 -3.11 2.43 16.40
N LEU A 59 -2.97 2.01 15.14
CA LEU A 59 -3.43 2.78 14.00
C LEU A 59 -4.94 3.09 14.12
N GLY A 60 -5.29 4.38 14.00
CA GLY A 60 -6.67 4.86 14.11
C GLY A 60 -7.20 5.05 15.54
N GLU A 61 -6.42 4.70 16.56
CA GLU A 61 -6.80 4.97 17.96
C GLU A 61 -6.57 6.44 18.33
N LYS A 62 -7.29 6.91 19.36
CA LYS A 62 -7.11 8.26 19.88
C LYS A 62 -5.77 8.38 20.61
N CYS A 63 -5.10 9.51 20.42
CA CYS A 63 -3.83 9.86 21.06
C CYS A 63 -3.85 11.31 21.54
N ASP A 64 -2.88 11.69 22.36
CA ASP A 64 -2.72 13.08 22.76
C ASP A 64 -1.71 13.80 21.87
N TYR A 65 -2.18 14.68 21.00
CA TYR A 65 -1.31 15.44 20.12
C TYR A 65 -0.42 16.42 20.90
N ALA A 66 0.89 16.30 20.70
CA ALA A 66 1.90 17.18 21.27
C ALA A 66 2.58 17.98 20.14
N PRO A 67 2.32 19.30 20.03
CA PRO A 67 3.08 20.13 19.10
C PRO A 67 4.56 20.14 19.48
N GLU A 68 5.46 20.14 18.49
CA GLU A 68 6.90 20.16 18.73
C GLU A 68 7.30 21.22 19.78
N GLY A 69 7.99 20.78 20.84
CA GLY A 69 8.50 21.65 21.90
C GLY A 69 7.48 22.10 22.95
N LYS A 70 6.27 21.53 22.99
CA LYS A 70 5.29 21.78 24.04
C LYS A 70 4.93 20.48 24.78
N GLU A 71 5.02 20.52 26.11
CA GLU A 71 4.49 19.44 26.94
C GLU A 71 2.95 19.39 26.82
N VAL A 72 2.42 18.17 26.68
CA VAL A 72 0.98 17.93 26.72
C VAL A 72 0.49 18.27 28.12
N SER A 73 -0.27 19.36 28.25
CA SER A 73 -0.73 19.87 29.54
C SER A 73 -1.70 18.92 30.27
N LYS A 74 -2.23 17.92 29.57
CA LYS A 74 -3.02 16.83 30.14
C LYS A 74 -3.01 15.60 29.22
N VAL A 75 -2.27 14.57 29.60
CA VAL A 75 -2.31 13.25 28.94
C VAL A 75 -3.65 12.58 29.27
N VAL A 76 -4.48 12.34 28.26
CA VAL A 76 -5.81 11.74 28.36
C VAL A 76 -5.85 10.37 27.69
N TYR A 77 -5.36 10.27 26.46
CA TYR A 77 -5.38 9.05 25.67
C TYR A 77 -4.05 8.29 25.70
N GLY A 78 -2.91 9.01 25.71
CA GLY A 78 -1.56 8.45 25.65
C GLY A 78 -0.91 8.60 24.26
N GLU A 79 0.24 7.96 24.11
CA GLU A 79 1.12 8.09 22.94
C GLU A 79 0.86 6.98 21.90
N CYS A 80 1.10 7.31 20.63
CA CYS A 80 1.07 6.36 19.54
C CYS A 80 2.25 5.40 19.58
N GLY A 81 2.04 4.20 19.07
CA GLY A 81 3.04 3.15 18.98
C GLY A 81 4.19 3.44 18.03
N GLU A 82 5.12 2.50 17.96
CA GLU A 82 6.23 2.57 17.02
C GLU A 82 5.72 2.76 15.58
N PHE A 83 6.42 3.59 14.81
CA PHE A 83 6.10 3.90 13.41
C PHE A 83 4.76 4.64 13.19
N LEU A 84 4.13 5.13 14.26
CA LEU A 84 2.94 5.94 14.22
C LEU A 84 3.23 7.37 14.71
N SER A 85 2.47 8.33 14.19
CA SER A 85 2.47 9.72 14.64
C SER A 85 1.05 10.13 15.02
N CYS A 86 0.91 10.86 16.13
CA CYS A 86 -0.38 11.43 16.49
C CYS A 86 -0.69 12.63 15.60
N SER A 87 -1.83 12.61 14.88
CA SER A 87 -2.26 13.73 14.04
C SER A 87 -2.92 14.85 14.85
N GLU A 88 -3.11 16.03 14.25
CA GLU A 88 -3.78 17.17 14.89
C GLU A 88 -5.23 16.84 15.30
N ASP A 89 -5.85 15.87 14.61
CA ASP A 89 -7.17 15.33 14.92
C ASP A 89 -7.16 14.34 16.10
N ASN A 90 -6.01 14.18 16.77
CA ASN A 90 -5.78 13.27 17.90
C ASN A 90 -5.98 11.80 17.52
N ILE A 91 -5.56 11.40 16.33
CA ILE A 91 -5.64 10.02 15.82
C ILE A 91 -4.23 9.54 15.47
N CYS A 92 -3.89 8.31 15.83
CA CYS A 92 -2.64 7.70 15.42
C CYS A 92 -2.67 7.34 13.93
N GLU A 93 -1.77 7.95 13.17
CA GLU A 93 -1.59 7.74 11.74
C GLU A 93 -0.23 7.11 11.47
N CYS A 94 -0.11 6.42 10.33
CA CYS A 94 1.14 5.76 9.97
C CYS A 94 2.19 6.80 9.56
N ALA A 95 3.33 6.80 10.26
CA ALA A 95 4.44 7.70 9.97
C ALA A 95 5.41 7.11 8.92
N GLU A 96 5.42 5.79 8.76
CA GLU A 96 6.26 5.10 7.78
C GLU A 96 5.51 4.86 6.46
N GLU A 97 6.12 5.31 5.37
CA GLU A 97 5.66 5.00 4.01
C GLU A 97 6.41 3.80 3.42
N GLY A 98 5.72 3.05 2.56
CA GLY A 98 6.35 2.00 1.75
C GLY A 98 5.87 0.59 2.06
N GLN A 99 5.89 -0.26 1.04
CA GLN A 99 5.37 -1.62 1.13
C GLN A 99 6.42 -2.56 1.74
N VAL A 100 5.95 -3.50 2.56
CA VAL A 100 6.80 -4.49 3.25
C VAL A 100 6.37 -5.91 2.92
N CYS A 101 7.32 -6.85 2.98
CA CYS A 101 7.04 -8.27 2.82
C CYS A 101 6.90 -8.95 4.18
N GLY A 102 5.75 -9.59 4.43
CA GLY A 102 5.51 -10.39 5.63
C GLY A 102 6.10 -11.80 5.53
N SER A 103 6.27 -12.43 6.69
CA SER A 103 6.71 -13.83 6.83
C SER A 103 5.72 -14.84 6.24
N ASP A 104 4.50 -14.42 5.95
CA ASP A 104 3.47 -15.17 5.26
C ASP A 104 3.55 -15.05 3.71
N GLY A 105 4.51 -14.29 3.18
CA GLY A 105 4.67 -14.05 1.75
C GLY A 105 3.65 -13.07 1.16
N LEU A 106 2.92 -12.34 2.00
CA LEU A 106 2.04 -11.25 1.59
C LEU A 106 2.76 -9.91 1.65
N THR A 107 2.43 -9.05 0.69
CA THR A 107 2.91 -7.68 0.66
C THR A 107 1.88 -6.79 1.34
N TYR A 108 2.31 -6.01 2.32
CA TYR A 108 1.49 -5.02 3.02
C TYR A 108 1.76 -3.62 2.49
N ASN A 109 0.80 -2.70 2.59
CA ASN A 109 0.94 -1.35 2.05
C ASN A 109 1.84 -0.46 2.90
N SER A 110 1.94 -0.76 4.20
CA SER A 110 2.84 -0.13 5.16
C SER A 110 3.26 -1.09 6.25
N LEU A 111 4.30 -0.73 7.00
CA LEU A 111 4.69 -1.42 8.22
C LEU A 111 3.54 -1.41 9.26
N CYS A 112 2.82 -0.30 9.37
CA CYS A 112 1.69 -0.16 10.28
C CYS A 112 0.56 -1.17 9.95
N GLU A 113 0.27 -1.40 8.67
CA GLU A 113 -0.73 -2.40 8.27
C GLU A 113 -0.30 -3.82 8.66
N LEU A 114 0.98 -4.17 8.44
CA LEU A 114 1.51 -5.47 8.86
C LEU A 114 1.39 -5.64 10.38
N MET A 115 1.74 -4.60 11.16
CA MET A 115 1.65 -4.62 12.61
C MET A 115 0.21 -4.82 13.12
N GLU A 116 -0.79 -4.21 12.48
CA GLU A 116 -2.19 -4.49 12.82
C GLU A 116 -2.57 -5.94 12.56
N GLU A 117 -2.05 -6.58 11.50
CA GLU A 117 -2.31 -8.01 11.24
C GLU A 117 -1.65 -8.93 12.26
N THR A 118 -0.58 -8.50 12.93
CA THR A 118 0.03 -9.29 14.03
C THR A 118 -0.92 -9.48 15.22
N THR A 119 -1.96 -8.64 15.36
CA THR A 119 -3.03 -8.83 16.36
C THR A 119 -3.79 -10.14 16.16
N LYS A 120 -3.87 -10.60 14.92
CA LYS A 120 -4.53 -11.86 14.55
C LYS A 120 -3.53 -13.01 14.46
N ASN A 121 -2.30 -12.72 14.06
CA ASN A 121 -1.21 -13.68 13.93
C ASN A 121 0.08 -13.13 14.56
N ASN A 122 0.35 -13.49 15.82
CA ASN A 122 1.51 -13.02 16.56
C ASN A 122 2.87 -13.56 16.05
N GLU A 123 2.87 -14.51 15.10
CA GLU A 123 4.08 -15.02 14.45
C GLU A 123 4.44 -14.26 13.16
N LEU A 124 3.56 -13.35 12.71
CA LEU A 124 3.80 -12.52 11.53
C LEU A 124 4.92 -11.51 11.81
N ASN A 125 5.93 -11.50 10.95
CA ASN A 125 7.10 -10.64 11.06
C ASN A 125 7.48 -10.06 9.70
N VAL A 126 8.23 -8.95 9.70
CA VAL A 126 8.76 -8.35 8.48
C VAL A 126 9.95 -9.16 7.98
N VAL A 127 9.90 -9.60 6.72
CA VAL A 127 11.00 -10.29 6.02
C VAL A 127 11.86 -9.30 5.25
N ASP A 128 11.25 -8.33 4.59
CA ASP A 128 11.94 -7.32 3.78
C ASP A 128 11.16 -6.00 3.83
N ARG A 129 11.88 -4.88 3.70
CA ARG A 129 11.31 -3.52 3.56
C ARG A 129 10.98 -3.17 2.10
N GLU A 130 10.82 -4.20 1.29
CA GLU A 130 10.32 -4.16 -0.08
C GLU A 130 9.10 -5.08 -0.21
N PRO A 131 8.23 -4.89 -1.22
CA PRO A 131 7.24 -5.88 -1.60
C PRO A 131 7.81 -7.28 -1.74
N CYS A 132 7.00 -8.30 -1.42
CA CYS A 132 7.40 -9.68 -1.64
C CYS A 132 7.71 -9.94 -3.13
N ARG A 133 8.89 -10.49 -3.39
CA ARG A 133 9.35 -10.85 -4.74
C ARG A 133 8.47 -11.96 -5.29
N LYS A 134 7.88 -11.74 -6.48
CA LYS A 134 6.98 -12.68 -7.15
C LYS A 134 7.22 -12.66 -8.65
N GLY A 135 7.17 -13.84 -9.26
CA GLY A 135 7.23 -14.01 -10.72
C GLY A 135 6.10 -13.26 -11.43
N PRO A 136 6.27 -12.95 -12.72
CA PRO A 136 5.25 -12.27 -13.49
C PRO A 136 4.00 -13.14 -13.63
N VAL A 137 2.85 -12.49 -13.57
CA VAL A 137 1.54 -13.10 -13.84
C VAL A 137 0.81 -12.21 -14.83
N ILE A 138 0.44 -12.79 -15.98
CA ILE A 138 -0.36 -12.08 -16.98
C ILE A 138 -1.80 -12.05 -16.49
N LYS A 139 -2.32 -10.83 -16.23
CA LYS A 139 -3.68 -10.58 -15.74
C LYS A 139 -4.66 -10.39 -16.90
N SER A 140 -4.25 -9.62 -17.91
CA SER A 140 -4.99 -9.49 -19.17
C SER A 140 -4.14 -10.06 -20.29
N PRO A 141 -4.43 -11.28 -20.78
CA PRO A 141 -3.75 -11.83 -21.94
C PRO A 141 -4.31 -11.22 -23.24
N PRO A 142 -3.50 -11.17 -24.31
CA PRO A 142 -4.03 -10.79 -25.62
C PRO A 142 -5.10 -11.77 -26.08
N LYS A 143 -6.08 -11.27 -26.83
CA LYS A 143 -7.23 -12.06 -27.28
C LYS A 143 -7.15 -12.34 -28.78
N ASP A 144 -7.54 -13.56 -29.14
CA ASP A 144 -7.72 -13.95 -30.54
C ASP A 144 -8.60 -12.95 -31.28
N SER A 145 -8.16 -12.59 -32.48
CA SER A 145 -8.80 -11.54 -33.26
C SER A 145 -8.91 -11.93 -34.72
N SER A 146 -10.09 -11.66 -35.28
CA SER A 146 -10.34 -11.79 -36.70
C SER A 146 -10.70 -10.41 -37.26
N ARG A 147 -9.99 -9.97 -38.30
CA ARG A 147 -10.08 -8.60 -38.84
C ARG A 147 -10.17 -8.58 -40.36
N PRO A 148 -10.91 -7.64 -40.98
CA PRO A 148 -10.83 -7.42 -42.43
C PRO A 148 -9.44 -6.91 -42.83
N ALA A 149 -9.06 -7.13 -44.09
CA ALA A 149 -7.86 -6.51 -44.65
C ALA A 149 -7.94 -4.97 -44.59
N GLU A 150 -6.78 -4.31 -44.45
CA GLU A 150 -6.64 -2.85 -44.30
C GLU A 150 -7.30 -2.24 -43.04
N SER A 151 -7.86 -3.05 -42.15
CA SER A 151 -8.41 -2.54 -40.88
C SER A 151 -7.32 -2.36 -39.83
N ILE A 152 -7.63 -1.63 -38.74
CA ILE A 152 -6.74 -1.44 -37.60
C ILE A 152 -6.95 -2.58 -36.59
N LEU A 153 -5.85 -3.09 -36.03
CA LEU A 153 -5.86 -4.04 -34.93
C LEU A 153 -5.00 -3.52 -33.78
N VAL A 154 -5.50 -3.68 -32.56
CA VAL A 154 -4.74 -3.48 -31.32
C VAL A 154 -4.85 -4.75 -30.51
N LEU A 155 -3.70 -5.24 -30.04
CA LEU A 155 -3.59 -6.30 -29.05
C LEU A 155 -3.01 -5.70 -27.78
N ASP A 156 -3.64 -5.97 -26.64
CA ASP A 156 -3.18 -5.56 -25.31
C ASP A 156 -2.71 -6.77 -24.50
N CYS A 157 -1.75 -6.53 -23.61
CA CYS A 157 -1.30 -7.51 -22.63
C CYS A 157 -0.88 -6.80 -21.35
N GLU A 158 -1.34 -7.28 -20.21
CA GLU A 158 -1.04 -6.69 -18.92
C GLU A 158 -0.51 -7.74 -17.95
N ALA A 159 0.61 -7.44 -17.30
CA ALA A 159 1.27 -8.33 -16.37
C ALA A 159 1.62 -7.62 -15.07
N ILE A 160 1.55 -8.36 -13.96
CA ILE A 160 1.94 -7.90 -12.63
C ILE A 160 3.07 -8.77 -12.10
N GLY A 161 4.00 -8.20 -11.34
CA GLY A 161 5.07 -8.94 -10.68
C GLY A 161 5.99 -8.01 -9.91
N TYR A 162 6.77 -8.54 -8.96
CA TYR A 162 7.76 -7.76 -8.23
C TYR A 162 9.14 -8.43 -8.26
N PRO A 163 10.19 -7.79 -8.82
CA PRO A 163 10.18 -6.48 -9.49
C PRO A 163 9.25 -6.41 -10.70
N VAL A 164 8.85 -5.18 -11.09
CA VAL A 164 7.93 -4.94 -12.22
C VAL A 164 8.49 -5.62 -13.48
N PRO A 165 7.71 -6.48 -14.16
CA PRO A 165 8.25 -7.22 -15.29
C PRO A 165 8.46 -6.35 -16.51
N THR A 166 9.39 -6.76 -17.36
CA THR A 166 9.53 -6.21 -18.71
C THR A 166 8.62 -6.96 -19.66
N LEU A 167 7.85 -6.23 -20.48
CA LEU A 167 7.01 -6.80 -21.54
C LEU A 167 7.71 -6.77 -22.88
N THR A 168 7.72 -7.91 -23.55
CA THR A 168 8.22 -8.09 -24.92
C THR A 168 7.20 -8.87 -25.73
N TRP A 169 7.27 -8.75 -27.06
CA TRP A 169 6.33 -9.39 -27.96
C TRP A 169 7.05 -10.18 -29.04
N GLU A 170 6.60 -11.40 -29.27
CA GLU A 170 7.03 -12.27 -30.34
C GLU A 170 5.88 -12.51 -31.32
N PHE A 171 6.18 -12.43 -32.61
CA PHE A 171 5.24 -12.73 -33.67
C PHE A 171 5.70 -13.99 -34.41
N TYR A 172 4.87 -15.02 -34.35
CA TYR A 172 5.07 -16.32 -34.99
C TYR A 172 4.22 -16.39 -36.25
N ARG A 173 4.89 -16.45 -37.39
CA ARG A 173 4.23 -16.54 -38.69
C ARG A 173 3.83 -17.98 -39.05
N PRO A 174 2.84 -18.15 -39.94
CA PRO A 174 2.46 -19.46 -40.47
C PRO A 174 3.59 -20.19 -41.20
N ASP A 175 4.59 -19.46 -41.72
CA ASP A 175 5.78 -20.03 -42.37
C ASP A 175 6.83 -20.59 -41.39
N GLY A 176 6.57 -20.47 -40.08
CA GLY A 176 7.48 -20.92 -39.02
C GLY A 176 8.52 -19.87 -38.61
N SER A 177 8.58 -18.71 -39.27
CA SER A 177 9.46 -17.62 -38.86
C SER A 177 8.96 -16.95 -37.58
N THR A 178 9.90 -16.53 -36.73
CA THR A 178 9.63 -15.79 -35.49
C THR A 178 10.30 -14.42 -35.56
N ILE A 179 9.57 -13.38 -35.20
CA ILE A 179 10.04 -11.99 -35.16
C ILE A 179 9.83 -11.41 -33.77
N GLN A 180 10.85 -10.71 -33.27
CA GLN A 180 10.70 -9.84 -32.09
C GLN A 180 10.07 -8.52 -32.52
N LEU A 181 9.08 -8.03 -31.77
CA LEU A 181 8.44 -6.74 -32.01
C LEU A 181 8.97 -5.66 -31.04
N PRO A 182 9.10 -4.39 -31.47
CA PRO A 182 8.80 -3.89 -32.82
C PRO A 182 9.80 -4.38 -33.87
N SER A 183 9.35 -4.42 -35.12
CA SER A 183 10.17 -4.79 -36.30
C SER A 183 10.30 -3.59 -37.24
N ASP A 184 10.96 -3.75 -38.39
CA ASP A 184 11.10 -2.69 -39.41
C ASP A 184 9.79 -2.38 -40.19
N ASP A 185 8.68 -3.05 -39.85
CA ASP A 185 7.37 -2.77 -40.42
C ASP A 185 6.80 -1.44 -39.91
N SER A 186 6.79 -0.42 -40.78
CA SER A 186 6.24 0.92 -40.49
C SER A 186 4.75 0.96 -40.12
N LEU A 187 4.00 -0.12 -40.39
CA LEU A 187 2.58 -0.23 -40.04
C LEU A 187 2.35 -0.85 -38.65
N VAL A 188 3.41 -1.32 -37.98
CA VAL A 188 3.36 -1.98 -36.67
C VAL A 188 4.09 -1.15 -35.62
N ALA A 189 3.38 -0.77 -34.57
CA ALA A 189 3.94 -0.07 -33.42
C ALA A 189 3.74 -0.89 -32.14
N VAL A 190 4.77 -0.92 -31.29
CA VAL A 190 4.69 -1.51 -29.94
C VAL A 190 4.85 -0.40 -28.91
N GLN A 191 3.98 -0.38 -27.91
CA GLN A 191 4.08 0.53 -26.77
C GLN A 191 4.03 -0.26 -25.48
N VAL A 192 4.86 0.12 -24.51
CA VAL A 192 4.86 -0.44 -23.16
C VAL A 192 4.84 0.70 -22.16
N ARG A 193 3.95 0.65 -21.17
CA ARG A 193 3.83 1.64 -20.10
C ARG A 193 3.56 0.96 -18.76
N GLY A 194 3.68 1.73 -17.68
CA GLY A 194 3.16 1.30 -16.38
C GLY A 194 1.67 0.96 -16.48
N GLY A 195 1.26 -0.09 -15.79
CA GLY A 195 -0.13 -0.53 -15.75
C GLY A 195 -0.99 0.31 -14.79
N PRO A 196 -2.30 -0.01 -14.68
CA PRO A 196 -3.22 0.72 -13.82
C PRO A 196 -2.95 0.52 -12.32
N GLU A 197 -2.32 -0.60 -11.94
CA GLU A 197 -2.02 -0.96 -10.55
C GLU A 197 -0.51 -0.90 -10.25
N LYS A 198 -0.14 -0.83 -8.97
CA LYS A 198 1.27 -0.89 -8.53
C LYS A 198 1.90 -2.20 -9.00
N HIS A 199 3.13 -2.09 -9.49
CA HIS A 199 3.92 -3.21 -10.00
C HIS A 199 3.34 -3.91 -11.23
N MET A 200 2.44 -3.22 -11.93
CA MET A 200 1.85 -3.68 -13.18
C MET A 200 2.50 -2.97 -14.37
N VAL A 201 2.51 -3.66 -15.51
CA VAL A 201 2.96 -3.16 -16.79
C VAL A 201 1.93 -3.55 -17.85
N SER A 202 1.64 -2.62 -18.76
CA SER A 202 0.71 -2.82 -19.87
C SER A 202 1.43 -2.59 -21.19
N GLY A 203 1.21 -3.47 -22.16
CA GLY A 203 1.84 -3.44 -23.47
C GLY A 203 0.82 -3.57 -24.59
N TRP A 204 1.03 -2.86 -25.68
CA TRP A 204 0.14 -2.85 -26.84
C TRP A 204 0.91 -3.08 -28.14
N VAL A 205 0.37 -3.91 -29.02
CA VAL A 205 0.77 -4.01 -30.43
C VAL A 205 -0.33 -3.39 -31.27
N GLN A 206 -0.01 -2.32 -31.99
CA GLN A 206 -0.90 -1.62 -32.89
C GLN A 206 -0.48 -1.87 -34.34
N ILE A 207 -1.40 -2.41 -35.13
CA ILE A 207 -1.25 -2.66 -36.56
C ILE A 207 -2.21 -1.70 -37.28
N MET A 208 -1.65 -0.74 -38.00
CA MET A 208 -2.43 0.33 -38.66
C MET A 208 -3.23 -0.19 -39.86
N LYS A 209 -2.71 -1.22 -40.52
CA LYS A 209 -3.37 -1.88 -41.65
C LYS A 209 -3.05 -3.37 -41.60
N VAL A 210 -4.07 -4.20 -41.36
CA VAL A 210 -3.88 -5.66 -41.34
C VAL A 210 -3.68 -6.18 -42.76
N LEU A 211 -2.47 -6.68 -43.02
CA LEU A 211 -2.02 -7.31 -44.26
C LEU A 211 -1.75 -8.83 -44.05
N PRO A 212 -1.63 -9.62 -45.13
CA PRO A 212 -1.37 -11.07 -45.01
C PRO A 212 -0.15 -11.43 -44.17
N GLU A 213 0.89 -10.60 -44.21
CA GLU A 213 2.11 -10.75 -43.40
C GLU A 213 1.90 -10.55 -41.90
N ASN A 214 0.79 -9.95 -41.46
CA ASN A 214 0.42 -9.77 -40.06
C ASN A 214 -0.44 -10.93 -39.51
N VAL A 215 -0.78 -11.92 -40.35
CA VAL A 215 -1.49 -13.13 -39.90
C VAL A 215 -0.51 -14.06 -39.19
N GLY A 216 -0.85 -14.50 -37.99
CA GLY A 216 0.00 -15.38 -37.19
C GLY A 216 -0.40 -15.41 -35.72
N ILE A 217 0.54 -15.79 -34.86
CA ILE A 217 0.36 -15.85 -33.41
C ILE A 217 1.23 -14.78 -32.77
N TYR A 218 0.61 -13.89 -32.00
CA TYR A 218 1.29 -12.86 -31.23
C TYR A 218 1.40 -13.32 -29.78
N THR A 219 2.62 -13.44 -29.27
CA THR A 219 2.90 -13.87 -27.90
C THR A 219 3.48 -12.72 -27.11
N CYS A 220 2.77 -12.34 -26.06
CA CYS A 220 3.24 -11.45 -25.02
C CYS A 220 4.10 -12.23 -24.03
N ILE A 221 5.27 -11.71 -23.69
CA ILE A 221 6.23 -12.30 -22.76
C ILE A 221 6.56 -11.29 -21.66
N ALA A 222 6.17 -11.63 -20.44
CA ALA A 222 6.49 -10.88 -19.23
C ALA A 222 7.65 -11.55 -18.49
N THR A 223 8.71 -10.80 -18.18
CA THR A 223 9.91 -11.35 -17.53
C THR A 223 10.37 -10.45 -16.38
N ASN A 224 10.70 -11.07 -15.24
CA ASN A 224 11.44 -10.41 -14.17
C ASN A 224 12.49 -11.37 -13.57
N SER A 225 13.20 -10.94 -12.52
CA SER A 225 14.24 -11.77 -11.89
C SER A 225 13.72 -13.05 -11.20
N GLN A 226 12.40 -13.18 -11.03
CA GLN A 226 11.74 -14.31 -10.38
C GLN A 226 11.12 -15.30 -11.38
N GLY A 227 10.99 -14.93 -12.66
CA GLY A 227 10.49 -15.85 -13.67
C GLY A 227 9.98 -15.20 -14.96
N VAL A 228 9.26 -16.00 -15.74
CA VAL A 228 8.72 -15.64 -17.06
C VAL A 228 7.28 -16.14 -17.17
N ALA A 229 6.39 -15.30 -17.71
CA ALA A 229 5.02 -15.66 -18.07
C ALA A 229 4.77 -15.32 -19.54
N LYS A 230 4.01 -16.16 -20.24
CA LYS A 230 3.69 -15.99 -21.66
C LYS A 230 2.20 -16.18 -21.91
N ALA A 231 1.64 -15.38 -22.81
CA ALA A 231 0.28 -15.52 -23.30
C ALA A 231 0.21 -15.17 -24.78
N SER A 232 -0.66 -15.85 -25.53
CA SER A 232 -0.69 -15.77 -26.99
C SER A 232 -2.09 -15.47 -27.52
N ALA A 233 -2.15 -14.73 -28.62
CA ALA A 233 -3.36 -14.49 -29.40
C ALA A 233 -3.13 -14.83 -30.87
N LYS A 234 -4.12 -15.48 -31.48
CA LYS A 234 -4.16 -15.79 -32.90
C LYS A 234 -4.85 -14.67 -33.67
N VAL A 235 -4.16 -14.13 -34.67
CA VAL A 235 -4.71 -13.12 -35.59
C VAL A 235 -5.01 -13.77 -36.93
N THR A 236 -6.24 -13.59 -37.42
CA THR A 236 -6.70 -14.15 -38.70
C THR A 236 -7.49 -13.11 -39.49
N PHE A 237 -7.68 -13.34 -40.79
CA PHE A 237 -8.65 -12.55 -41.54
C PHE A 237 -10.09 -12.95 -41.22
N SER A 238 -10.95 -11.95 -41.04
CA SER A 238 -12.39 -12.18 -40.97
C SER A 238 -12.90 -12.59 -42.35
N LYS A 239 -13.61 -13.72 -42.43
CA LYS A 239 -14.33 -14.09 -43.66
C LYS A 239 -15.50 -13.12 -43.85
N GLY A 240 -15.30 -12.06 -44.64
CA GLY A 240 -16.33 -11.09 -44.96
C GLY A 240 -16.95 -11.33 -46.34
N LYS A 241 -18.29 -11.48 -46.40
CA LYS A 241 -19.06 -11.21 -47.61
C LYS A 241 -18.71 -9.79 -48.07
N ALA A 242 -18.30 -9.66 -49.33
CA ALA A 242 -18.03 -8.35 -49.93
C ALA A 242 -19.26 -7.44 -49.77
N PRO A 243 -19.09 -6.16 -49.40
CA PRO A 243 -20.17 -5.20 -49.46
C PRO A 243 -20.60 -5.05 -50.92
N VAL A 244 -21.84 -5.45 -51.23
CA VAL A 244 -22.46 -5.19 -52.53
C VAL A 244 -22.59 -3.68 -52.66
N LYS A 245 -21.79 -3.07 -53.55
CA LYS A 245 -22.02 -1.70 -53.99
C LYS A 245 -23.41 -1.67 -54.63
N LYS A 246 -24.37 -0.99 -53.97
CA LYS A 246 -25.59 -0.55 -54.64
C LYS A 246 -25.18 0.65 -55.51
N TYR A 247 -25.16 0.43 -56.82
CA TYR A 247 -25.17 1.50 -57.82
C TYR A 247 -26.59 2.00 -58.00
#